data_AF-A0A963A5M6-F1
#
_entry.id   AF-A0A963A5M6-F1
#
_cell.length_a   1.000
_cell.length_b   1.000
_cell.length_c   1.000
_cell.angle_alpha   90.00
_cell.angle_beta   90.00
_cell.angle_gamma   90.00
#
_symmetry.space_group_name_H-M   'P 1'
#
loop_
_entity.id
_entity.type
_entity.pdbx_description
1 polymer ?
#
loop_
_entity_poly.entity_id
_entity_poly.type
_entity_poly.pdbx_seq_one_letter_code
_entity_poly.pdbx_strand_id
1 'polypeptide(L)'
;VDSYNRQLVHWAGRVVFNSLDVVRSLDPDYQPDPAADYPPGGYGDQLKQAAQLIKEGVGLEVASVNIGGWDTHSDQGGGDPNGWHGRRLNEFARGIKALYDDLGTLMNDVVILTMTEFGRTARENGSLGTDHGNAASWFVVSPSVSGGVYLDYADGIDPQGWPGLSEDLLYHGRYLRQTIDYRDVMGEILGRFVPAVALPAGSAALSDILRGHSYRPIGFLPG
;
A
#
# COMPACT_ATOMS: atom_id res chain seq x y z
N VAL A 1 14.43 -34.51 -13.85
CA VAL A 1 13.23 -34.24 -13.01
C VAL A 1 13.56 -34.25 -11.51
N ASP A 2 14.76 -34.67 -11.09
CA ASP A 2 15.07 -34.94 -9.66
C ASP A 2 15.78 -33.80 -8.90
N SER A 3 16.51 -32.91 -9.59
CA SER A 3 17.27 -31.82 -8.94
C SER A 3 16.40 -30.62 -8.56
N TYR A 4 15.43 -30.26 -9.41
CA TYR A 4 14.52 -29.13 -9.19
C TYR A 4 13.61 -29.35 -7.97
N ASN A 5 12.98 -30.52 -7.86
CA ASN A 5 12.12 -30.85 -6.72
C ASN A 5 12.91 -30.91 -5.40
N ARG A 6 14.14 -31.45 -5.43
CA ARG A 6 15.01 -31.48 -4.25
C ARG A 6 15.45 -30.08 -3.81
N GLN A 7 15.73 -29.18 -4.76
CA GLN A 7 16.02 -27.77 -4.47
C GLN A 7 14.79 -27.04 -3.89
N LEU A 8 13.59 -27.30 -4.43
CA LEU A 8 12.35 -26.69 -3.98
C LEU A 8 12.02 -27.11 -2.54
N VAL A 9 12.09 -28.41 -2.24
CA VAL A 9 11.86 -28.96 -0.89
C VAL A 9 12.90 -28.46 0.09
N HIS A 10 14.18 -28.41 -0.30
CA HIS A 10 15.25 -27.88 0.55
C HIS A 10 15.08 -26.37 0.82
N TRP A 11 14.68 -25.60 -0.19
CA TRP A 11 14.37 -24.17 -0.03
C TRP A 11 13.17 -23.96 0.89
N ALA A 12 12.06 -24.66 0.65
CA ALA A 12 10.87 -24.58 1.47
C ALA A 12 11.15 -24.98 2.93
N GLY A 13 11.96 -26.02 3.15
CA GLY A 13 12.41 -26.43 4.48
C GLY A 13 13.17 -25.30 5.20
N ARG A 14 14.12 -24.65 4.52
CA ARG A 14 14.85 -23.49 5.09
C ARG A 14 13.94 -22.32 5.41
N VAL A 15 12.97 -22.00 4.55
CA VAL A 15 11.98 -20.95 4.81
C VAL A 15 11.19 -21.25 6.08
N VAL A 16 10.67 -22.47 6.23
CA VAL A 16 9.91 -22.87 7.43
C VAL A 16 10.75 -22.79 8.69
N PHE A 17 11.99 -23.29 8.70
CA PHE A 17 12.85 -23.21 9.87
C PHE A 17 13.22 -21.77 10.24
N ASN A 18 13.57 -20.94 9.24
CA ASN A 18 13.83 -19.52 9.48
C ASN A 18 12.59 -18.81 10.04
N SER A 19 11.39 -19.09 9.53
CA SER A 19 10.15 -18.52 10.07
C SER A 19 9.87 -18.97 11.50
N LEU A 20 10.17 -20.23 11.85
CA LEU A 20 10.04 -20.71 13.23
C LEU A 20 11.03 -20.05 14.18
N ASP A 21 12.26 -19.82 13.72
CA ASP A 21 13.28 -19.11 14.50
C ASP A 21 12.88 -17.65 14.73
N VAL A 22 12.30 -16.98 13.72
CA VAL A 22 11.70 -15.64 13.87
C VAL A 22 10.57 -15.68 14.90
N VAL A 23 9.59 -16.58 14.78
CA VAL A 23 8.47 -16.67 15.73
C VAL A 23 8.95 -16.92 17.16
N ARG A 24 10.02 -17.69 17.34
CA ARG A 24 10.62 -17.96 18.67
C ARG A 24 11.42 -16.79 19.22
N SER A 25 11.95 -15.91 18.37
CA SER A 25 12.64 -14.71 18.83
C SER A 25 11.68 -13.60 19.25
N LEU A 26 10.41 -13.68 18.82
CA LEU A 26 9.39 -12.70 19.15
C LEU A 26 9.10 -12.62 20.64
N ASP A 27 9.05 -11.40 21.18
CA ASP A 27 8.51 -11.13 22.51
C ASP A 27 7.01 -11.45 22.53
N PRO A 28 6.55 -12.50 23.24
CA PRO A 28 5.14 -12.82 23.32
C PRO A 28 4.32 -11.71 24.01
N ASP A 29 4.98 -10.83 24.76
CA ASP A 29 4.38 -9.76 25.54
C ASP A 29 4.61 -8.36 24.93
N TYR A 30 4.91 -8.29 23.62
CA TYR A 30 5.19 -7.02 22.92
C TYR A 30 4.17 -5.91 23.25
N GLN A 31 4.69 -4.83 23.81
CA GLN A 31 3.96 -3.60 24.09
C GLN A 31 4.33 -2.52 23.05
N PRO A 32 3.34 -1.97 22.33
CA PRO A 32 3.55 -0.82 21.47
C PRO A 32 4.09 0.39 22.25
N ASP A 33 4.62 1.36 21.52
CA ASP A 33 4.86 2.69 22.07
C ASP A 33 3.58 3.24 22.71
N PRO A 34 3.65 3.90 23.89
CA PRO A 34 2.46 4.47 24.54
C PRO A 34 1.65 5.45 23.68
N ALA A 35 2.26 6.07 22.66
CA ALA A 35 1.58 6.94 21.71
C ALA A 35 0.77 6.18 20.63
N ALA A 36 1.02 4.88 20.45
CA ALA A 36 0.38 4.06 19.43
C ALA A 36 -0.98 3.52 19.91
N ASP A 37 -2.05 3.92 19.22
CA ASP A 37 -3.41 3.48 19.49
C ASP A 37 -3.97 2.68 18.29
N TYR A 38 -3.66 1.39 18.24
CA TYR A 38 -4.13 0.51 17.18
C TYR A 38 -5.65 0.29 17.25
N PRO A 39 -6.36 0.37 16.11
CA PRO A 39 -7.79 0.04 16.09
C PRO A 39 -8.01 -1.43 16.47
N PRO A 40 -9.10 -1.77 17.17
CA PRO A 40 -9.37 -3.15 17.55
C PRO A 40 -9.62 -4.03 16.32
N GLY A 41 -9.21 -5.31 16.41
CA GLY A 41 -9.48 -6.33 15.40
C GLY A 41 -8.31 -6.56 14.45
N GLY A 42 -8.53 -7.46 13.48
CA GLY A 42 -7.44 -8.06 12.71
C GLY A 42 -6.56 -7.07 11.95
N TYR A 43 -7.07 -5.91 11.52
CA TYR A 43 -6.26 -4.90 10.87
C TYR A 43 -5.22 -4.28 11.82
N GLY A 44 -5.65 -3.85 13.01
CA GLY A 44 -4.75 -3.31 14.03
C GLY A 44 -3.78 -4.37 14.55
N ASP A 45 -4.24 -5.61 14.74
CA ASP A 45 -3.40 -6.72 15.19
C ASP A 45 -2.27 -7.03 14.19
N GLN A 46 -2.58 -7.03 12.88
CA GLN A 46 -1.59 -7.22 11.82
C GLN A 46 -0.54 -6.09 11.80
N LEU A 47 -0.98 -4.84 11.94
CA LEU A 47 -0.06 -3.69 11.99
C LEU A 47 0.83 -3.73 13.23
N LYS A 48 0.26 -4.07 14.39
CA LYS A 48 1.02 -4.25 15.64
C LYS A 48 2.09 -5.34 15.49
N GLN A 49 1.75 -6.46 14.85
CA GLN A 49 2.72 -7.53 14.54
C GLN A 49 3.80 -7.07 13.57
N ALA A 50 3.45 -6.29 12.54
CA ALA A 50 4.44 -5.70 11.64
C ALA A 50 5.41 -4.78 12.39
N ALA A 51 4.91 -3.93 13.30
CA ALA A 51 5.75 -3.07 14.13
C ALA A 51 6.71 -3.86 15.02
N GLN A 52 6.23 -4.96 15.63
CA GLN A 52 7.04 -5.87 16.42
C GLN A 52 8.19 -6.45 15.59
N LEU A 53 7.88 -7.02 14.43
CA LEU A 53 8.88 -7.62 13.53
C LEU A 53 9.96 -6.61 13.12
N ILE A 54 9.57 -5.36 12.85
CA ILE A 54 10.50 -4.28 12.53
C ILE A 54 11.39 -3.95 13.73
N LYS A 55 10.81 -3.75 14.91
CA LYS A 55 11.54 -3.39 16.15
C LYS A 55 12.52 -4.46 16.59
N GLU A 56 12.18 -5.72 16.40
CA GLU A 56 13.05 -6.84 16.73
C GLU A 56 14.15 -7.10 15.71
N GLY A 57 14.11 -6.41 14.56
CA GLY A 57 15.20 -6.44 13.59
C GLY A 57 15.38 -7.81 12.91
N VAL A 58 14.30 -8.55 12.71
CA VAL A 58 14.33 -9.93 12.16
C VAL A 58 14.67 -9.99 10.66
N GLY A 59 15.08 -8.87 10.06
CA GLY A 59 15.38 -8.76 8.63
C GLY A 59 14.12 -8.69 7.75
N LEU A 60 13.05 -8.04 8.23
CA LEU A 60 11.84 -7.85 7.45
C LEU A 60 12.09 -6.88 6.28
N GLU A 61 11.95 -7.38 5.05
CA GLU A 61 12.09 -6.56 3.83
C GLU A 61 10.74 -6.04 3.31
N VAL A 62 9.71 -6.89 3.34
CA VAL A 62 8.35 -6.58 2.88
C VAL A 62 7.33 -7.26 3.77
N ALA A 63 6.30 -6.52 4.19
CA ALA A 63 5.11 -7.06 4.84
C ALA A 63 3.85 -6.60 4.12
N SER A 64 2.83 -7.47 4.09
CA SER A 64 1.51 -7.15 3.57
C SER A 64 0.50 -7.18 4.71
N VAL A 65 -0.30 -6.12 4.83
CA VAL A 65 -1.42 -6.05 5.78
C VAL A 65 -2.71 -5.87 4.99
N ASN A 66 -3.74 -6.65 5.34
CA ASN A 66 -5.05 -6.55 4.71
C ASN A 66 -6.08 -5.93 5.67
N ILE A 67 -6.84 -4.98 5.15
CA ILE A 67 -8.09 -4.49 5.74
C ILE A 67 -9.24 -4.76 4.75
N GLY A 68 -10.22 -5.56 5.19
CA GLY A 68 -11.41 -5.86 4.40
C GLY A 68 -12.54 -4.83 4.57
N GLY A 69 -13.71 -5.15 4.02
CA GLY A 69 -14.92 -4.33 4.20
C GLY A 69 -15.07 -3.15 3.23
N TRP A 70 -14.34 -3.19 2.11
CA TRP A 70 -14.38 -2.17 1.06
C TRP A 70 -15.36 -2.46 -0.06
N ASP A 71 -15.78 -3.72 -0.26
CA ASP A 71 -16.70 -4.11 -1.34
C ASP A 71 -18.16 -3.89 -0.96
N THR A 72 -18.54 -2.62 -0.86
CA THR A 72 -19.90 -2.19 -0.54
C THR A 72 -20.54 -1.49 -1.71
N HIS A 73 -21.84 -1.68 -1.92
CA HIS A 73 -22.57 -1.10 -3.06
C HIS A 73 -23.81 -0.30 -2.67
N SER A 74 -24.12 -0.22 -1.38
CA SER A 74 -25.32 0.47 -0.89
C SER A 74 -25.05 1.15 0.44
N ASP A 75 -25.85 2.17 0.75
CA ASP A 75 -25.88 2.87 2.04
C ASP A 75 -24.48 3.23 2.59
N GLN A 76 -23.60 3.73 1.73
CA GLN A 76 -22.22 4.05 2.09
C GLN A 76 -22.12 5.24 3.05
N GLY A 77 -23.19 6.05 3.12
CA GLY A 77 -23.29 7.25 3.93
C GLY A 77 -22.74 8.51 3.26
N GLY A 78 -22.39 8.43 1.97
CA GLY A 78 -21.88 9.57 1.19
C GLY A 78 -20.68 10.24 1.86
N GLY A 79 -20.75 11.56 2.04
CA GLY A 79 -19.72 12.35 2.71
C GLY A 79 -19.80 12.38 4.24
N ASP A 80 -20.72 11.65 4.87
CA ASP A 80 -20.80 11.60 6.34
C ASP A 80 -19.60 10.83 6.91
N PRO A 81 -18.76 11.44 7.76
CA PRO A 81 -17.66 10.74 8.42
C PRO A 81 -18.13 9.57 9.30
N ASN A 82 -19.38 9.60 9.76
CA ASN A 82 -20.01 8.53 10.51
C ASN A 82 -20.71 7.51 9.61
N GLY A 83 -20.76 7.73 8.29
CA GLY A 83 -21.25 6.76 7.32
C GLY A 83 -20.39 5.50 7.27
N TRP A 84 -20.86 4.44 6.59
CA TRP A 84 -20.09 3.19 6.49
C TRP A 84 -18.70 3.43 5.91
N HIS A 85 -18.61 4.17 4.80
CA HIS A 85 -17.34 4.44 4.14
C HIS A 85 -16.44 5.35 4.99
N GLY A 86 -17.01 6.41 5.60
CA GLY A 86 -16.30 7.31 6.50
C GLY A 86 -15.67 6.60 7.70
N ARG A 87 -16.40 5.70 8.36
CA ARG A 87 -15.88 4.88 9.47
C ARG A 87 -14.76 3.95 9.02
N ARG A 88 -14.86 3.36 7.82
CA ARG A 88 -13.81 2.49 7.29
C ARG A 88 -12.53 3.25 6.95
N LEU A 89 -12.66 4.45 6.36
CA LEU A 89 -11.53 5.36 6.14
C LEU A 89 -10.88 5.81 7.46
N ASN A 90 -11.69 6.05 8.50
CA ASN A 90 -11.17 6.40 9.83
C ASN A 90 -10.37 5.25 10.46
N GLU A 91 -10.88 4.01 10.42
CA GLU A 91 -10.16 2.83 10.91
C GLU A 91 -8.84 2.65 10.16
N PHE A 92 -8.87 2.71 8.82
CA PHE A 92 -7.69 2.66 7.96
C PHE A 92 -6.63 3.70 8.37
N ALA A 93 -7.04 4.97 8.51
CA ALA A 93 -6.14 6.07 8.87
C ALA A 93 -5.59 5.92 10.29
N ARG A 94 -6.40 5.47 11.26
CA ARG A 94 -5.96 5.20 12.63
C ARG A 94 -4.91 4.09 12.68
N GLY A 95 -5.07 3.03 11.90
CA GLY A 95 -4.06 1.97 11.83
C GLY A 95 -2.71 2.46 11.29
N ILE A 96 -2.71 3.22 10.20
CA ILE A 96 -1.47 3.81 9.64
C ILE A 96 -0.82 4.74 10.67
N LYS A 97 -1.61 5.59 11.33
CA LYS A 97 -1.10 6.49 12.37
C LYS A 97 -0.49 5.69 13.53
N ALA A 98 -1.17 4.67 14.02
CA ALA A 98 -0.70 3.85 15.13
C ALA A 98 0.63 3.15 14.79
N LEU A 99 0.76 2.58 13.58
CA LEU A 99 2.03 2.01 13.12
C LEU A 99 3.14 3.06 13.06
N TYR A 100 2.84 4.25 12.53
CA TYR A 100 3.80 5.35 12.44
C TYR A 100 4.29 5.79 13.83
N ASP A 101 3.36 5.98 14.78
CA ASP A 101 3.68 6.36 16.15
C ASP A 101 4.49 5.26 16.85
N ASP A 102 4.11 3.99 16.66
CA ASP A 102 4.74 2.83 17.28
C ASP A 102 6.20 2.69 16.86
N LEU A 103 6.49 2.89 15.57
CA LEU A 103 7.84 2.77 15.02
C LEU A 103 8.75 3.94 15.39
N GLY A 104 8.19 5.13 15.65
CA GLY A 104 8.97 6.31 16.01
C GLY A 104 10.10 6.59 15.01
N THR A 105 11.35 6.56 15.47
CA THR A 105 12.51 6.81 14.60
C THR A 105 12.79 5.71 13.57
N LEU A 106 12.30 4.48 13.81
CA LEU A 106 12.43 3.38 12.84
C LEU A 106 11.62 3.63 11.57
N MET A 107 10.66 4.55 11.61
CA MET A 107 9.84 4.91 10.47
C MET A 107 10.65 5.54 9.33
N ASN A 108 11.87 6.05 9.60
CA ASN A 108 12.80 6.52 8.57
C ASN A 108 13.25 5.42 7.61
N ASP A 109 13.23 4.16 8.07
CA ASP A 109 13.61 2.98 7.30
C ASP A 109 12.37 2.19 6.83
N VAL A 110 11.19 2.83 6.80
CA VAL A 110 9.95 2.20 6.33
C VAL A 110 9.20 3.11 5.33
N VAL A 111 8.66 2.49 4.27
CA VAL A 111 7.67 3.09 3.37
C VAL A 111 6.39 2.27 3.45
N ILE A 112 5.28 2.93 3.80
CA ILE A 112 3.94 2.35 3.73
C ILE A 112 3.35 2.72 2.37
N LEU A 113 2.96 1.73 1.59
CA LEU A 113 2.26 1.89 0.32
C LEU A 113 0.88 1.24 0.43
N THR A 114 -0.17 1.92 -0.04
CA THR A 114 -1.52 1.35 -0.05
C THR A 114 -1.93 0.97 -1.46
N MET A 115 -2.70 -0.11 -1.56
CA MET A 115 -3.17 -0.68 -2.82
C MET A 115 -4.61 -1.14 -2.69
N THR A 116 -5.36 -1.09 -3.78
CA THR A 116 -6.70 -1.65 -3.88
C THR A 116 -6.88 -2.31 -5.25
N GLU A 117 -7.73 -3.33 -5.32
CA GLU A 117 -8.07 -4.03 -6.55
C GLU A 117 -9.01 -3.20 -7.45
N PHE A 118 -9.81 -2.33 -6.85
CA PHE A 118 -10.76 -1.48 -7.54
C PHE A 118 -10.85 -0.09 -6.92
N GLY A 119 -11.17 0.88 -7.77
CA GLY A 119 -11.61 2.22 -7.37
C GLY A 119 -13.11 2.29 -7.15
N ARG A 120 -13.64 3.51 -7.08
CA ARG A 120 -15.09 3.76 -7.00
C ARG A 120 -15.58 4.55 -8.21
N THR A 121 -16.82 4.32 -8.62
CA THR A 121 -17.46 5.14 -9.66
C THR A 121 -17.60 6.59 -9.20
N ALA A 122 -17.46 7.55 -10.12
CA ALA A 122 -17.52 8.98 -9.79
C ALA A 122 -18.91 9.42 -9.32
N ARG A 123 -19.95 8.72 -9.78
CA ARG A 123 -21.35 8.96 -9.40
C ARG A 123 -21.86 7.87 -8.45
N GLU A 124 -22.75 8.30 -7.56
CA GLU A 124 -23.57 7.41 -6.72
C GLU A 124 -24.47 6.54 -7.61
N ASN A 125 -24.71 5.29 -7.20
CA ASN A 125 -25.66 4.37 -7.81
C ASN A 125 -27.06 4.54 -7.19
N GLY A 126 -28.05 3.79 -7.68
CA GLY A 126 -29.44 3.90 -7.20
C GLY A 126 -29.68 3.39 -5.77
N SER A 127 -28.64 2.94 -5.06
CA SER A 127 -28.71 2.32 -3.74
C SER A 127 -27.94 3.10 -2.68
N LEU A 128 -27.70 4.40 -2.91
CA LEU A 128 -26.96 5.28 -1.99
C LEU A 128 -25.51 4.79 -1.74
N GLY A 129 -24.91 4.19 -2.76
CA GLY A 129 -23.53 3.70 -2.75
C GLY A 129 -22.81 3.94 -4.07
N THR A 130 -21.66 3.31 -4.25
CA THR A 130 -20.85 3.39 -5.47
C THR A 130 -20.48 2.00 -5.95
N ASP A 131 -20.30 1.84 -7.26
CA ASP A 131 -19.85 0.58 -7.84
C ASP A 131 -18.33 0.58 -8.04
N HIS A 132 -17.77 -0.51 -8.56
CA HIS A 132 -16.34 -0.62 -8.84
C HIS A 132 -15.94 0.37 -9.93
N GLY A 133 -14.82 1.05 -9.72
CA GLY A 133 -14.27 2.05 -10.62
C GLY A 133 -12.84 1.72 -11.07
N ASN A 134 -12.38 2.42 -12.11
CA ASN A 134 -11.10 2.15 -12.74
C ASN A 134 -9.92 2.86 -12.07
N ALA A 135 -10.15 3.99 -11.41
CA ALA A 135 -9.12 4.79 -10.75
C ALA A 135 -9.32 4.79 -9.23
N ALA A 136 -8.23 4.69 -8.50
CA ALA A 136 -8.20 4.70 -7.03
C ALA A 136 -7.11 5.65 -6.53
N SER A 137 -7.23 6.07 -5.27
CA SER A 137 -6.18 6.81 -4.58
C SER A 137 -5.18 5.83 -3.96
N TRP A 138 -3.90 6.10 -4.18
CA TRP A 138 -2.79 5.41 -3.54
C TRP A 138 -2.13 6.36 -2.54
N PHE A 139 -1.89 5.89 -1.33
CA PHE A 139 -1.20 6.65 -0.30
C PHE A 139 0.20 6.08 -0.10
N VAL A 140 1.18 6.97 -0.06
CA VAL A 140 2.57 6.64 0.29
C VAL A 140 2.93 7.43 1.54
N VAL A 141 3.36 6.74 2.59
CA VAL A 141 3.67 7.35 3.90
C VAL A 141 5.06 6.93 4.33
N SER A 142 5.94 7.91 4.52
CA SER A 142 7.28 7.78 5.07
C SER A 142 7.82 9.18 5.41
N PRO A 143 8.71 9.33 6.40
CA PRO A 143 9.43 10.58 6.62
C PRO A 143 10.21 11.07 5.39
N SER A 144 10.63 10.14 4.52
CA SER A 144 11.39 10.43 3.29
C SER A 144 10.52 10.89 2.12
N VAL A 145 9.19 10.81 2.23
CA VAL A 145 8.27 11.23 1.16
C VAL A 145 8.13 12.73 1.15
N SER A 146 8.31 13.34 -0.04
CA SER A 146 7.88 14.70 -0.29
C SER A 146 6.35 14.74 -0.32
N GLY A 147 5.75 15.34 0.71
CA GLY A 147 4.30 15.37 0.86
C GLY A 147 3.63 16.17 -0.28
N GLY A 148 2.54 15.64 -0.82
CA GLY A 148 1.79 16.29 -1.88
C GLY A 148 0.73 15.38 -2.50
N VAL A 149 -0.07 15.96 -3.40
CA VAL A 149 -0.97 15.22 -4.27
C VAL A 149 -0.30 15.16 -5.64
N TYR A 150 0.07 13.95 -6.06
CA TYR A 150 0.73 13.71 -7.33
C TYR A 150 -0.31 13.28 -8.35
N LEU A 151 -0.39 14.04 -9.44
CA LEU A 151 -1.26 13.77 -10.58
C LEU A 151 -0.41 14.01 -11.84
N ASP A 152 -0.51 13.11 -12.81
CA ASP A 152 0.04 13.33 -14.14
C ASP A 152 -1.13 13.37 -15.13
N TYR A 153 -1.17 14.42 -15.96
CA TYR A 153 -2.12 14.49 -17.06
C TYR A 153 -1.46 15.10 -18.28
N ALA A 154 -1.15 14.23 -19.24
CA ALA A 154 -0.53 14.58 -20.50
C ALA A 154 -1.47 15.34 -21.47
N ASP A 155 -2.76 15.44 -21.16
CA ASP A 155 -3.79 15.92 -22.11
C ASP A 155 -4.17 17.41 -21.90
N GLY A 156 -3.54 18.11 -20.95
CA GLY A 156 -3.53 19.58 -20.87
C GLY A 156 -4.84 20.29 -20.44
N ILE A 157 -5.81 19.57 -19.89
CA ILE A 157 -7.10 20.14 -19.45
C ILE A 157 -6.96 20.91 -18.12
N ASP A 158 -6.17 20.37 -17.18
CA ASP A 158 -5.84 21.03 -15.91
C ASP A 158 -4.31 21.09 -15.75
N PRO A 159 -3.73 22.28 -15.47
CA PRO A 159 -2.29 22.43 -15.31
C PRO A 159 -1.70 21.69 -14.09
N GLN A 160 -2.54 21.18 -13.19
CA GLN A 160 -2.19 20.38 -12.01
C GLN A 160 -2.52 18.89 -12.21
N GLY A 161 -3.03 18.48 -13.38
CA GLY A 161 -3.20 17.07 -13.73
C GLY A 161 -4.49 16.39 -13.26
N TRP A 162 -5.46 17.14 -12.73
CA TRP A 162 -6.75 16.57 -12.29
C TRP A 162 -7.72 16.36 -13.47
N PRO A 163 -8.27 15.15 -13.67
CA PRO A 163 -9.15 14.85 -14.81
C PRO A 163 -10.56 15.45 -14.70
N GLY A 164 -10.97 15.96 -13.54
CA GLY A 164 -12.33 16.46 -13.33
C GLY A 164 -13.37 15.35 -13.11
N LEU A 165 -14.58 15.77 -12.70
CA LEU A 165 -15.73 14.87 -12.45
C LEU A 165 -16.96 15.18 -13.32
N SER A 166 -16.85 16.12 -14.25
CA SER A 166 -17.93 16.40 -15.19
C SER A 166 -18.12 15.21 -16.15
N GLU A 167 -19.35 15.00 -16.59
CA GLU A 167 -19.75 13.78 -17.32
C GLU A 167 -18.98 13.57 -18.62
N ASP A 168 -18.63 14.66 -19.30
CA ASP A 168 -17.84 14.70 -20.53
C ASP A 168 -16.36 14.31 -20.32
N LEU A 169 -15.86 14.39 -19.09
CA LEU A 169 -14.49 14.01 -18.72
C LEU A 169 -14.40 12.56 -18.20
N LEU A 170 -15.53 11.95 -17.86
CA LEU A 170 -15.60 10.58 -17.36
C LEU A 170 -15.70 9.58 -18.52
N TYR A 171 -14.99 8.46 -18.40
CA TYR A 171 -15.15 7.34 -19.34
C TYR A 171 -16.55 6.74 -19.20
N HIS A 172 -17.30 6.69 -20.31
CA HIS A 172 -18.74 6.36 -20.35
C HIS A 172 -19.59 7.14 -19.35
N GLY A 173 -19.22 8.40 -19.04
CA GLY A 173 -19.96 9.25 -18.10
C GLY A 173 -19.92 8.79 -16.64
N ARG A 174 -19.06 7.80 -16.31
CA ARG A 174 -19.12 7.07 -15.02
C ARG A 174 -17.77 6.83 -14.36
N TYR A 175 -16.73 6.53 -15.13
CA TYR A 175 -15.45 6.08 -14.61
C TYR A 175 -14.41 7.18 -14.68
N LEU A 176 -13.78 7.48 -13.54
CA LEU A 176 -12.66 8.40 -13.47
C LEU A 176 -11.47 7.80 -14.23
N ARG A 177 -10.77 8.63 -15.02
CA ARG A 177 -9.55 8.24 -15.71
C ARG A 177 -8.39 8.14 -14.72
N GLN A 178 -7.51 7.17 -14.94
CA GLN A 178 -6.25 7.06 -14.20
C GLN A 178 -5.29 8.15 -14.67
N THR A 179 -4.61 8.80 -13.73
CA THR A 179 -3.61 9.84 -13.99
C THR A 179 -2.19 9.28 -13.92
N ILE A 180 -1.94 8.36 -12.99
CA ILE A 180 -0.64 7.73 -12.77
C ILE A 180 -0.80 6.22 -12.88
N ASP A 181 0.14 5.56 -13.55
CA ASP A 181 0.24 4.11 -13.54
C ASP A 181 0.83 3.64 -12.22
N TYR A 182 0.19 2.69 -11.54
CA TYR A 182 0.66 2.20 -10.25
C TYR A 182 2.08 1.62 -10.30
N ARG A 183 2.52 1.15 -11.47
CA ARG A 183 3.87 0.64 -11.70
C ARG A 183 4.91 1.75 -11.59
N ASP A 184 4.55 3.00 -11.85
CA ASP A 184 5.43 4.14 -11.60
C ASP A 184 5.60 4.40 -10.10
N VAL A 185 4.52 4.29 -9.31
CA VAL A 185 4.58 4.39 -7.84
C VAL A 185 5.48 3.30 -7.25
N MET A 186 5.27 2.05 -7.67
CA MET A 186 6.12 0.93 -7.25
C MET A 186 7.56 1.07 -7.73
N GLY A 187 7.76 1.50 -8.98
CA GLY A 187 9.07 1.70 -9.57
C GLY A 187 9.89 2.74 -8.83
N GLU A 188 9.25 3.80 -8.35
CA GLU A 188 9.90 4.83 -7.55
C GLU A 188 10.36 4.30 -6.18
N ILE A 189 9.51 3.56 -5.48
CA ILE A 189 9.85 2.95 -4.19
C ILE A 189 10.96 1.90 -4.37
N LEU A 190 10.81 0.99 -5.32
CA LEU A 190 11.80 -0.05 -5.59
C LEU A 190 13.14 0.53 -6.07
N GLY A 191 13.10 1.63 -6.83
CA GLY A 191 14.31 2.25 -7.39
C GLY A 191 15.04 3.20 -6.44
N ARG A 192 14.35 3.80 -5.47
CA ARG A 192 14.91 4.86 -4.60
C ARG A 192 14.98 4.49 -3.12
N PHE A 193 14.14 3.57 -2.66
CA PHE A 193 14.06 3.19 -1.26
C PHE A 193 14.64 1.81 -0.98
N VAL A 194 14.36 0.83 -1.85
CA VAL A 194 14.85 -0.54 -1.66
C VAL A 194 16.34 -0.61 -2.06
N PRO A 195 17.24 -1.05 -1.16
CA PRO A 195 18.65 -1.19 -1.50
C PRO A 195 18.86 -2.17 -2.67
N ALA A 196 19.78 -1.85 -3.58
CA ALA A 196 20.08 -2.71 -4.73
C ALA A 196 20.53 -4.14 -4.34
N VAL A 197 21.01 -4.35 -3.11
CA VAL A 197 21.38 -5.67 -2.55
C VAL A 197 20.17 -6.54 -2.20
N ALA A 198 19.01 -5.94 -1.91
CA ALA A 198 17.75 -6.65 -1.66
C ALA A 198 17.02 -7.03 -2.96
N LEU A 199 17.49 -6.53 -4.11
CA LEU A 199 17.02 -6.97 -5.42
C LEU A 199 17.82 -8.22 -5.85
N PRO A 200 17.17 -9.24 -6.44
CA PRO A 200 17.84 -10.48 -6.82
C PRO A 200 19.12 -10.23 -7.62
N ALA A 201 20.25 -10.76 -7.14
CA ALA A 201 21.54 -10.62 -7.81
C ALA A 201 21.46 -11.13 -9.26
N GLY A 202 21.54 -10.18 -10.21
CA GLY A 202 21.25 -10.40 -11.64
C GLY A 202 20.23 -9.44 -12.24
N SER A 203 19.61 -8.55 -11.44
CA SER A 203 18.61 -7.59 -11.90
C SER A 203 19.21 -6.38 -12.64
N ALA A 204 19.21 -6.45 -13.97
CA ALA A 204 19.20 -5.24 -14.77
C ALA A 204 17.78 -4.67 -14.77
N ALA A 205 17.60 -3.58 -14.01
CA ALA A 205 16.51 -2.60 -14.09
C ALA A 205 15.09 -3.10 -13.75
N LEU A 206 14.29 -2.22 -13.17
CA LEU A 206 12.88 -2.40 -12.80
C LEU A 206 12.00 -3.13 -13.83
N SER A 207 12.40 -3.21 -15.09
CA SER A 207 11.72 -3.92 -16.19
C SER A 207 11.48 -5.42 -15.96
N ASP A 208 12.32 -6.10 -15.16
CA ASP A 208 12.12 -7.51 -14.85
C ASP A 208 10.99 -7.74 -13.85
N ILE A 209 10.82 -6.79 -12.92
CA ILE A 209 9.78 -6.77 -11.88
C ILE A 209 8.48 -6.17 -12.46
N LEU A 210 8.59 -5.04 -13.15
CA LEU A 210 7.51 -4.30 -13.78
C LEU A 210 7.46 -4.59 -15.28
N ARG A 211 7.20 -5.86 -15.61
CA ARG A 211 7.22 -6.32 -17.01
C ARG A 211 6.30 -5.50 -17.91
N GLY A 212 6.83 -5.12 -19.08
CA GLY A 212 6.07 -4.34 -20.07
C GLY A 212 5.80 -2.89 -19.64
N HIS A 213 6.51 -2.39 -18.63
CA HIS A 213 6.41 -1.01 -18.17
C HIS A 213 7.78 -0.33 -18.18
N SER A 214 7.82 0.92 -18.61
CA SER A 214 9.01 1.77 -18.46
C SER A 214 8.73 2.75 -17.34
N TYR A 215 9.38 2.56 -16.20
CA TYR A 215 9.25 3.42 -15.04
C TYR A 215 9.51 4.90 -15.40
N ARG A 216 8.56 5.76 -15.02
CA ARG A 216 8.64 7.22 -15.08
C ARG A 216 8.64 7.76 -13.65
N PRO A 217 9.69 8.48 -13.23
CA PRO A 217 9.71 9.09 -11.91
C PRO A 217 8.56 10.07 -11.71
N ILE A 218 7.86 9.93 -10.58
CA ILE A 218 6.81 10.83 -10.10
C ILE A 218 7.42 11.93 -9.22
N GLY A 219 8.47 11.62 -8.46
CA GLY A 219 9.24 12.57 -7.66
C GLY A 219 8.69 12.79 -6.24
N PHE A 220 8.08 11.77 -5.66
CA PHE A 220 7.67 11.77 -4.26
C PHE A 220 8.74 11.23 -3.31
N LEU A 221 9.76 10.54 -3.81
CA LEU A 221 10.97 10.19 -3.05
C LEU A 221 12.17 10.98 -3.59
N PRO A 222 13.04 11.51 -2.70
CA PRO A 222 14.25 12.20 -3.11
C PRO A 222 15.18 11.28 -3.93
N GLY A 223 16.04 11.89 -4.75
CA GLY A 223 17.06 11.21 -5.55
C GLY A 223 18.41 11.12 -4.88
#